data_AF-B0K5A8-F1
#
_entry.id   AF-B0K5A8-F1
#
_cell.length_a   1.000
_cell.length_b   1.000
_cell.length_c   1.000
_cell.angle_alpha   90.00
_cell.angle_beta   90.00
_cell.angle_gamma   90.00
#
_symmetry.space_group_name_H-M   'P 1'
#
loop_
_entity.id
_entity.type
_entity.pdbx_description
1 polymer ?
#
loop_
_entity_poly.entity_id
_entity_poly.type
_entity_poly.pdbx_seq_one_letter_code
_entity_poly.pdbx_strand_id
1 'polypeptide(L)'
;MEGFLEFLKKIFNNKEEEKVKKEEKIDKNGENEEETELVAAITAAVALYLQADVSSFYVKSIVRLPETAPVWAKVGRQEQMRTRL
;
A
#
# COMPACT_ATOMS: atom_id res chain seq x y z
N MET A 1 22.10 35.03 0.32
CA MET A 1 21.05 34.02 0.59
C MET A 1 20.59 33.29 -0.68
N GLU A 2 21.40 33.24 -1.74
CA GLU A 2 20.96 32.68 -3.03
C GLU A 2 21.32 31.19 -3.19
N GLY A 3 22.42 30.74 -2.58
CA GLY A 3 22.87 29.34 -2.69
C GLY A 3 21.97 28.30 -1.98
N PHE A 4 21.22 28.70 -0.95
CA PHE A 4 20.31 27.79 -0.24
C PHE A 4 19.02 27.52 -1.04
N LEU A 5 18.51 28.52 -1.77
CA LEU A 5 17.34 28.36 -2.63
C LEU A 5 17.64 27.49 -3.86
N GLU A 6 18.84 27.63 -4.43
CA GLU A 6 19.37 26.72 -5.47
C GLU A 6 19.46 25.27 -4.97
N PHE A 7 19.94 25.08 -3.74
CA PHE A 7 20.03 23.76 -3.10
C PHE A 7 18.65 23.11 -2.90
N LEU A 8 17.67 23.88 -2.40
CA LEU A 8 16.30 23.39 -2.26
C LEU A 8 15.65 23.06 -3.61
N LYS A 9 15.85 23.89 -4.63
CA LYS A 9 15.36 23.63 -5.99
C LYS A 9 15.94 22.34 -6.57
N LYS A 10 17.23 22.06 -6.33
CA LYS A 10 17.90 20.83 -6.78
C LYS A 10 17.35 19.56 -6.11
N ILE A 11 16.95 19.65 -4.83
CA ILE A 11 16.34 18.51 -4.10
C ILE A 11 14.91 18.25 -4.60
N PHE A 12 14.12 19.30 -4.81
CA PHE A 12 12.75 19.14 -5.29
C PHE A 12 12.67 18.67 -6.75
N ASN A 13 13.60 19.10 -7.62
CA ASN A 13 13.61 18.71 -9.03
C ASN A 13 14.00 17.24 -9.27
N ASN A 14 14.49 16.54 -8.25
CA ASN A 14 14.93 15.14 -8.36
C ASN A 14 13.88 14.12 -7.86
N LYS A 15 12.69 14.58 -7.45
CA LYS A 15 11.64 13.73 -6.86
C LYS A 15 10.39 13.57 -7.74
N GLU A 16 10.34 14.23 -8.90
CA GLU A 16 9.12 14.26 -9.74
C GLU A 16 9.08 13.21 -10.87
N GLU A 17 10.10 12.36 -11.05
CA GLU A 17 10.16 11.40 -12.16
C GLU A 17 9.90 9.92 -11.83
N GLU A 18 9.48 9.57 -10.61
CA GLU A 18 8.87 8.26 -10.34
C GLU A 18 7.36 8.37 -10.15
N LYS A 19 6.67 8.85 -11.19
CA LYS A 19 5.28 8.44 -11.41
C LYS A 19 5.29 7.01 -11.91
N VAL A 20 5.34 6.07 -10.97
CA VAL A 20 5.03 4.66 -11.22
C VAL A 20 3.61 4.62 -11.79
N LYS A 21 3.51 4.50 -13.11
CA LYS A 21 2.28 4.09 -13.77
C LYS A 21 1.95 2.72 -13.21
N LYS A 22 0.89 2.64 -12.40
CA LYS A 22 0.16 1.39 -12.22
C LYS A 22 -0.42 1.03 -13.58
N GLU A 23 0.32 0.22 -14.32
CA GLU A 23 -0.25 -0.51 -15.43
C GLU A 23 -1.21 -1.52 -14.81
N GLU A 24 -2.51 -1.33 -15.06
CA GLU A 24 -3.51 -2.38 -14.81
C GLU A 24 -3.13 -3.55 -15.70
N LYS A 25 -2.39 -4.51 -15.13
CA LYS A 25 -2.12 -5.77 -15.78
C LYS A 25 -3.39 -6.60 -15.58
N ILE A 26 -4.00 -6.95 -16.71
CA ILE A 26 -5.25 -7.69 -16.75
C ILE A 26 -4.86 -9.14 -17.02
N ASP A 27 -5.27 -10.04 -16.13
CA ASP A 27 -5.02 -11.46 -16.29
C ASP A 27 -5.66 -11.97 -17.58
N LYS A 28 -5.20 -13.13 -18.07
CA LYS A 28 -5.77 -13.81 -19.26
C LYS A 28 -7.27 -14.10 -19.17
N ASN A 29 -7.86 -13.93 -17.99
CA ASN A 29 -9.29 -14.14 -17.68
C ASN A 29 -10.11 -12.85 -17.59
N GLY A 30 -9.51 -11.67 -17.77
CA GLY A 30 -10.20 -10.37 -17.67
C GLY A 30 -10.38 -9.86 -16.23
N GLU A 31 -9.73 -10.49 -15.25
CA GLU A 31 -9.74 -10.09 -13.84
C GLU A 31 -8.57 -9.13 -13.55
N ASN A 32 -8.78 -8.22 -12.59
CA ASN A 32 -7.78 -7.25 -12.17
C ASN A 32 -6.69 -7.96 -11.36
N GLU A 33 -5.47 -8.08 -11.91
CA GLU A 33 -4.36 -8.82 -11.27
C GLU A 33 -4.10 -8.32 -9.83
N GLU A 34 -4.22 -7.01 -9.59
CA GLU A 34 -4.02 -6.43 -8.25
C GLU A 34 -5.01 -6.95 -7.21
N GLU A 35 -6.24 -7.26 -7.62
CA GLU A 35 -7.28 -7.79 -6.72
C GLU A 35 -7.03 -9.26 -6.41
N THR A 36 -6.61 -10.04 -7.40
CA THR A 36 -6.24 -11.46 -7.25
C THR A 36 -5.06 -11.63 -6.30
N GLU A 37 -4.00 -10.83 -6.47
CA GLU A 37 -2.84 -10.83 -5.58
C GLU A 37 -3.22 -10.47 -4.14
N LEU A 38 -4.10 -9.47 -3.97
CA LEU A 38 -4.55 -9.04 -2.65
C LEU A 38 -5.36 -10.14 -1.93
N VAL A 39 -6.27 -10.81 -2.65
CA VAL A 39 -7.02 -11.95 -2.11
C VAL A 39 -6.08 -13.09 -1.73
N ALA A 40 -5.10 -13.42 -2.56
CA ALA A 40 -4.13 -14.48 -2.29
C ALA A 40 -3.30 -14.19 -1.03
N ALA A 41 -2.78 -12.96 -0.91
CA ALA A 41 -1.98 -12.55 0.25
C ALA A 41 -2.79 -12.60 1.56
N ILE A 42 -4.02 -12.09 1.56
CA ILE A 42 -4.91 -12.13 2.73
C ILE A 42 -5.22 -13.58 3.12
N THR A 43 -5.56 -14.41 2.13
CA THR A 43 -5.91 -15.82 2.37
C THR A 43 -4.73 -16.58 2.95
N ALA A 44 -3.52 -16.42 2.41
CA ALA A 44 -2.32 -17.06 2.95
C ALA A 44 -2.05 -16.64 4.40
N ALA A 45 -2.12 -15.35 4.71
CA ALA A 45 -1.86 -14.83 6.05
C ALA A 45 -2.86 -15.35 7.08
N VAL A 46 -4.15 -15.39 6.73
CA VAL A 46 -5.21 -15.87 7.64
C VAL A 46 -5.14 -17.39 7.82
N ALA A 47 -4.88 -18.16 6.76
CA ALA A 47 -4.71 -19.61 6.85
C ALA A 47 -3.57 -19.98 7.80
N LEU A 48 -2.42 -19.28 7.69
CA LEU A 48 -1.28 -19.45 8.58
C LEU A 48 -1.61 -19.06 10.02
N TYR A 49 -2.30 -17.93 10.23
CA TYR A 49 -2.68 -17.46 11.57
C TYR A 49 -3.63 -18.42 12.28
N LEU A 50 -4.62 -18.95 11.56
CA LEU A 50 -5.61 -19.88 12.09
C LEU A 50 -5.13 -21.33 12.14
N GLN A 51 -3.95 -21.64 11.58
CA GLN A 51 -3.46 -23.01 11.36
C GLN A 51 -4.51 -23.89 10.66
N ALA A 52 -5.21 -23.31 9.69
CA ALA A 52 -6.30 -23.93 8.97
C ALA A 52 -5.95 -24.07 7.48
N ASP A 53 -6.63 -25.00 6.81
CA ASP A 53 -6.48 -25.16 5.36
C ASP A 53 -7.10 -23.97 4.59
N VAL A 54 -6.58 -23.70 3.40
CA VAL A 54 -7.02 -22.61 2.52
C VAL A 54 -8.49 -22.74 2.13
N SER A 55 -9.02 -23.98 2.05
CA SER A 55 -10.42 -24.24 1.70
C SER A 55 -11.42 -23.95 2.84
N SER A 56 -10.94 -23.69 4.06
CA SER A 56 -11.81 -23.51 5.24
C SER A 56 -12.56 -22.18 5.26
N PHE A 57 -12.11 -21.18 4.49
CA PHE A 57 -12.74 -19.87 4.38
C PHE A 57 -12.54 -19.27 3.00
N TYR A 58 -13.26 -18.18 2.70
CA TYR A 58 -13.08 -17.42 1.47
C TYR A 58 -13.22 -15.92 1.72
N VAL A 59 -12.52 -15.12 0.93
CA VAL A 59 -12.64 -13.66 0.95
C VAL A 59 -13.88 -13.28 0.13
N LYS A 60 -14.95 -12.86 0.81
CA LYS A 60 -16.20 -12.48 0.15
C LYS A 60 -16.11 -11.12 -0.54
N SER A 61 -15.53 -10.12 0.11
CA SER A 61 -15.46 -8.75 -0.39
C SER A 61 -14.35 -7.95 0.29
N ILE A 62 -13.63 -7.15 -0.48
CA ILE A 62 -12.64 -6.20 0.04
C ILE A 62 -13.16 -4.79 -0.23
N VAL A 63 -13.56 -4.07 0.83
CA VAL A 63 -14.10 -2.71 0.70
C VAL A 63 -13.02 -1.70 1.10
N ARG A 64 -12.60 -0.86 0.14
CA ARG A 64 -11.68 0.25 0.39
C ARG A 64 -12.46 1.41 1.04
N LEU A 65 -12.08 1.75 2.26
CA LEU A 65 -12.65 2.90 2.98
C LEU A 65 -11.78 4.14 2.75
N PRO A 66 -12.39 5.32 2.57
CA PRO A 66 -11.63 6.57 2.47
C PRO A 66 -10.90 6.84 3.79
N GLU A 67 -9.69 7.39 3.69
CA GLU A 67 -8.92 7.79 4.87
C GLU A 67 -9.56 9.03 5.50
N THR A 68 -10.35 8.85 6.55
CA THR A 68 -11.03 9.92 7.30
C THR A 68 -10.21 10.42 8.50
N ALA A 69 -9.07 9.79 8.77
CA ALA A 69 -8.24 10.13 9.92
C ALA A 69 -7.56 11.50 9.71
N PRO A 70 -7.54 12.38 10.73
CA PRO A 70 -6.79 13.63 10.65
C PRO A 70 -5.29 13.35 10.58
N VAL A 71 -4.54 14.30 9.98
CA VAL A 71 -3.11 14.14 9.70
C VAL A 71 -2.30 13.77 10.95
N TRP A 72 -2.57 14.41 12.10
CA TRP A 72 -1.87 14.12 13.35
C TRP A 72 -2.06 12.67 13.82
N ALA A 73 -3.25 12.08 13.60
CA ALA A 73 -3.54 10.70 13.99
C ALA A 73 -2.80 9.70 13.09
N LYS A 74 -2.65 10.04 11.79
CA LYS A 74 -1.88 9.25 10.84
C LYS A 74 -0.40 9.22 11.22
N VAL A 75 0.19 10.40 11.43
CA VAL A 75 1.61 10.54 11.80
C VAL A 75 1.89 9.85 13.13
N GLY A 76 1.01 10.01 14.13
CA GLY A 76 1.16 9.34 15.42
C GLY A 76 1.20 7.81 15.33
N ARG A 77 0.32 7.20 14.51
CA ARG A 77 0.35 5.74 14.28
C ARG A 77 1.62 5.29 13.58
N GLN A 78 2.06 6.03 12.56
CA GLN A 78 3.28 5.70 11.83
C GLN A 78 4.49 5.73 12.76
N GLU A 79 4.61 6.73 13.62
CA GLU A 79 5.70 6.83 14.58
C GLU A 79 5.71 5.63 15.54
N GLN A 80 4.56 5.27 16.11
CA GLN A 80 4.43 4.11 17.01
C GLN A 80 4.81 2.79 16.34
N MET A 81 4.47 2.60 15.06
CA MET A 81 4.85 1.41 14.31
C MET A 81 6.37 1.36 14.07
N ARG A 82 6.99 2.49 13.77
CA ARG A 82 8.45 2.58 13.58
C ARG A 82 9.23 2.31 14.85
N THR A 83 8.68 2.66 16.02
CA THR A 83 9.33 2.37 17.30
C THR A 83 9.34 0.88 17.64
N ARG A 84 8.43 0.09 17.06
CA ARG A 84 8.26 -1.34 17.39
C ARG A 84 8.98 -2.29 16.41
N LEU A 85 9.59 -1.76 15.36
CA LEU A 85 10.46 -2.47 14.42
C LEU A 85 11.93 -2.19 14.74
#